data_AF-A0A1T4N4X2-F1
#
_entry.id   AF-A0A1T4N4X2-F1
#
_cell.length_a   1.000
_cell.length_b   1.000
_cell.length_c   1.000
_cell.angle_alpha   90.00
_cell.angle_beta   90.00
_cell.angle_gamma   90.00
#
_symmetry.space_group_name_H-M   'P 1'
#
loop_
_entity.id
_entity.type
_entity.pdbx_description
1 polymer ?
#
loop_
_entity_poly.entity_id
_entity_poly.type
_entity_poly.pdbx_seq_one_letter_code
_entity_poly.pdbx_strand_id
1 'polypeptide(L)'
;MTLKRQSKKNYKSVFILRVFKYNFSDKPVYSIDEEEIERFGYAEPGFGIYELENAICETLAEVERRIKSIAKKNNGIYSFLVEEKPLGGTFRRGDSLSRRRYLQNGKLWQKSEVSGIRYFNGKNVDLGDTGFYGRDLKTIPFKEGDFVEIAGYDFVQLGIIRKMPPSIKYMTLIWERQKERCKEDRFWLSVHPDDTDDSYSVVYYDVQKDGEIGYGHTHPAVVDVLPTSLPVPKKMAAELRRRVKMQEEEYKRYWKEREEKNNEEV
;
A
#
# COMPACT_ATOMS: atom_id res chain seq x y z
N MET A 1 5.68 -30.76 7.12
CA MET A 1 4.29 -30.68 7.61
C MET A 1 3.50 -29.78 6.69
N THR A 2 2.53 -30.32 5.96
CA THR A 2 1.62 -29.56 5.11
C THR A 2 0.78 -28.64 6.01
N LEU A 3 0.95 -27.31 5.89
CA LEU A 3 0.07 -26.34 6.53
C LEU A 3 -1.35 -26.57 5.99
N LYS A 4 -2.15 -27.35 6.72
CA LYS A 4 -3.58 -27.46 6.48
C LYS A 4 -4.15 -26.06 6.69
N ARG A 5 -4.51 -25.38 5.60
CA ARG A 5 -5.40 -24.22 5.61
C ARG A 5 -6.62 -24.58 6.46
N GLN A 6 -6.70 -24.08 7.69
CA GLN A 6 -7.91 -24.21 8.49
C GLN A 6 -9.01 -23.41 7.81
N SER A 7 -10.17 -24.03 7.65
CA SER A 7 -11.25 -23.54 6.79
C SER A 7 -12.26 -22.69 7.56
N LYS A 8 -12.59 -21.56 6.92
CA LYS A 8 -13.83 -20.76 6.91
C LYS A 8 -14.09 -19.78 8.06
N LYS A 9 -14.10 -18.50 7.65
CA LYS A 9 -14.61 -17.30 8.33
C LYS A 9 -15.99 -17.56 8.98
N ASN A 10 -16.14 -17.29 10.27
CA ASN A 10 -17.42 -17.40 10.99
C ASN A 10 -18.23 -16.09 11.04
N TYR A 11 -17.77 -15.02 10.36
CA TYR A 11 -18.47 -13.74 10.30
C TYR A 11 -19.12 -13.49 8.93
N LYS A 12 -20.21 -12.72 8.94
CA LYS A 12 -20.73 -12.08 7.74
C LYS A 12 -19.91 -10.81 7.44
N SER A 13 -19.59 -10.58 6.17
CA SER A 13 -18.88 -9.38 5.72
C SER A 13 -19.80 -8.46 4.92
N VAL A 14 -19.43 -7.18 4.85
CA VAL A 14 -19.88 -6.23 3.84
C VAL A 14 -18.70 -5.72 3.03
N PHE A 15 -19.00 -5.25 1.83
CA PHE A 15 -18.04 -4.65 0.91
C PHE A 15 -18.41 -3.19 0.70
N ILE A 16 -17.50 -2.29 1.09
CA ILE A 16 -17.66 -0.85 0.94
C ILE A 16 -16.98 -0.43 -0.36
N LEU A 17 -17.72 0.20 -1.25
CA LEU A 17 -17.22 0.77 -2.51
C LEU A 17 -16.95 2.26 -2.33
N ARG A 18 -15.69 2.64 -2.48
CA ARG A 18 -15.23 4.03 -2.58
C ARG A 18 -14.81 4.32 -4.02
N VAL A 19 -15.31 5.41 -4.57
CA VAL A 19 -14.98 5.89 -5.92
C VAL A 19 -14.09 7.11 -5.78
N PHE A 20 -12.89 7.06 -6.34
CA PHE A 20 -11.98 8.20 -6.38
C PHE A 20 -12.06 8.87 -7.73
N LYS A 21 -12.16 10.20 -7.71
CA LYS A 21 -12.18 11.04 -8.90
C LYS A 21 -11.04 12.03 -8.86
N TYR A 22 -10.55 12.43 -10.02
CA TYR A 22 -9.68 13.60 -10.11
C TYR A 22 -10.41 14.81 -9.56
N ASN A 23 -9.68 15.69 -8.87
CA ASN A 23 -10.22 16.96 -8.42
C ASN A 23 -10.71 17.80 -9.61
N PHE A 24 -11.63 18.75 -9.38
CA PHE A 24 -12.39 19.48 -10.40
C PHE A 24 -11.55 20.40 -11.33
N SER A 25 -10.21 20.31 -11.32
CA SER A 25 -9.36 21.07 -12.23
C SER A 25 -9.45 20.51 -13.65
N ASP A 26 -9.40 21.41 -14.64
CA ASP A 26 -9.74 21.10 -16.03
C ASP A 26 -8.83 20.05 -16.69
N LYS A 27 -7.61 19.80 -16.14
CA LYS A 27 -6.74 18.67 -16.50
C LYS A 27 -5.83 18.29 -15.32
N PRO A 28 -5.89 17.05 -14.81
CA PRO A 28 -4.94 16.61 -13.80
C PRO A 28 -3.53 16.54 -14.39
N VAL A 29 -2.55 17.08 -13.67
CA VAL A 29 -1.12 17.06 -13.99
C VAL A 29 -0.34 16.81 -12.71
N TYR A 30 0.83 16.18 -12.79
CA TYR A 30 1.73 16.15 -11.65
C TYR A 30 2.31 17.54 -11.44
N SER A 31 2.10 18.10 -10.25
CA SER A 31 2.64 19.39 -9.83
C SER A 31 3.16 19.33 -8.41
N ILE A 32 3.96 20.33 -8.04
CA ILE A 32 4.25 20.67 -6.65
C ILE A 32 3.23 21.74 -6.29
N ASP A 33 2.46 21.54 -5.22
CA ASP A 33 1.46 22.51 -4.78
C ASP A 33 2.12 23.61 -3.93
N GLU A 34 2.16 24.83 -4.46
CA GLU A 34 2.75 25.99 -3.77
C GLU A 34 1.94 26.39 -2.52
N GLU A 35 0.61 26.18 -2.53
CA GLU A 35 -0.23 26.45 -1.37
C GLU A 35 0.06 25.45 -0.24
N GLU A 36 0.35 24.19 -0.56
CA GLU A 36 0.81 23.20 0.42
C GLU A 36 2.19 23.56 0.99
N ILE A 37 3.13 24.04 0.16
CA ILE A 37 4.42 24.53 0.66
C ILE A 37 4.22 25.69 1.64
N GLU A 38 3.36 26.65 1.31
CA GLU A 38 3.10 27.79 2.19
C GLU A 38 2.49 27.34 3.52
N ARG A 39 1.57 26.38 3.48
CA ARG A 39 0.81 25.91 4.63
C ARG A 39 1.57 24.93 5.52
N PHE A 40 2.33 24.01 4.95
CA PHE A 40 2.95 22.88 5.65
C PHE A 40 4.48 22.94 5.65
N GLY A 41 5.08 23.84 4.86
CA GLY A 41 6.52 23.98 4.72
C GLY A 41 7.14 23.10 3.63
N TYR A 42 6.37 22.16 3.07
CA TYR A 42 6.80 21.29 1.97
C TYR A 42 5.59 20.83 1.14
N ALA A 43 5.85 20.35 -0.07
CA ALA A 43 4.86 19.64 -0.87
C ALA A 43 5.50 18.52 -1.70
N GLU A 44 4.70 17.50 -1.98
CA GLU A 44 5.12 16.33 -2.75
C GLU A 44 4.62 16.44 -4.19
N PRO A 45 5.33 15.87 -5.18
CA PRO A 45 4.82 15.81 -6.54
C PRO A 45 3.60 14.90 -6.61
N GLY A 46 2.49 15.43 -7.12
CA GLY A 46 1.26 14.65 -7.19
C GLY A 46 0.10 15.45 -7.76
N PHE A 47 -1.11 14.97 -7.47
CA PHE A 47 -2.35 15.66 -7.81
C PHE A 47 -3.48 15.32 -6.83
N GLY A 48 -4.41 16.25 -6.67
CA GLY A 48 -5.59 16.07 -5.84
C GLY A 48 -6.60 15.09 -6.44
N ILE A 49 -7.19 14.27 -5.57
CA ILE A 49 -8.36 13.45 -5.84
C ILE A 49 -9.43 13.73 -4.78
N TYR A 50 -10.65 13.29 -5.01
CA TYR A 50 -11.64 13.24 -3.95
C TYR A 50 -12.36 11.90 -3.93
N GLU A 51 -12.71 11.49 -2.73
CA GLU A 51 -13.45 10.27 -2.47
C GLU A 51 -14.95 10.53 -2.48
N LEU A 52 -15.69 9.64 -3.13
CA LEU A 52 -17.12 9.48 -2.98
C LEU A 52 -17.40 8.07 -2.45
N GLU A 53 -17.87 7.96 -1.21
CA GLU A 53 -18.46 6.71 -0.73
C GLU A 53 -19.74 6.45 -1.52
N ASN A 54 -19.78 5.30 -2.21
CA ASN A 54 -20.79 5.06 -3.23
C ASN A 54 -21.81 4.00 -2.83
N ALA A 55 -21.37 2.91 -2.20
CA ALA A 55 -22.25 1.81 -1.83
C ALA A 55 -21.65 0.94 -0.73
N ILE A 56 -22.54 0.33 0.06
CA ILE A 56 -22.24 -0.81 0.91
C ILE A 56 -23.05 -1.99 0.35
N CYS A 57 -22.37 -3.08 0.03
CA CYS A 57 -22.98 -4.27 -0.57
C CYS A 57 -22.67 -5.51 0.26
N GLU A 58 -23.57 -6.50 0.22
CA GLU A 58 -23.38 -7.77 0.94
C GLU A 58 -22.42 -8.72 0.22
N THR A 59 -22.22 -8.54 -1.10
CA THR A 59 -21.38 -9.43 -1.90
C THR A 59 -20.42 -8.66 -2.79
N LEU A 60 -19.23 -9.22 -3.00
CA LEU A 60 -18.23 -8.67 -3.92
C LEU A 60 -18.78 -8.58 -5.36
N ALA A 61 -19.55 -9.57 -5.79
CA ALA A 61 -20.14 -9.60 -7.14
C ALA A 61 -21.10 -8.42 -7.37
N GLU A 62 -21.85 -7.98 -6.34
CA GLU A 62 -22.67 -6.78 -6.44
C GLU A 62 -21.81 -5.53 -6.63
N VAL A 63 -20.75 -5.37 -5.82
CA VAL A 63 -19.82 -4.25 -5.94
C VAL A 63 -19.18 -4.21 -7.33
N GLU A 64 -18.71 -5.34 -7.84
CA GLU A 64 -18.07 -5.42 -9.16
C GLU A 64 -19.04 -5.06 -10.30
N ARG A 65 -20.33 -5.41 -10.18
CA ARG A 65 -21.35 -4.95 -11.14
C ARG A 65 -21.52 -3.43 -11.10
N ARG A 66 -21.52 -2.83 -9.90
CA ARG A 66 -21.59 -1.37 -9.74
C ARG A 66 -20.36 -0.68 -10.31
N ILE A 67 -19.15 -1.17 -10.03
CA ILE A 67 -17.89 -0.67 -10.61
C ILE A 67 -17.99 -0.65 -12.14
N LYS A 68 -18.39 -1.76 -12.76
CA LYS A 68 -18.57 -1.83 -14.23
C LYS A 68 -19.58 -0.81 -14.74
N SER A 69 -20.69 -0.61 -14.02
CA SER A 69 -21.71 0.38 -14.38
C SER A 69 -21.20 1.82 -14.27
N ILE A 70 -20.37 2.13 -13.27
CA ILE A 70 -19.81 3.47 -13.05
C ILE A 70 -18.70 3.75 -14.06
N ALA A 71 -17.77 2.80 -14.26
CA ALA A 71 -16.67 2.91 -15.21
C ALA A 71 -17.15 3.17 -16.64
N LYS A 72 -18.28 2.57 -17.05
CA LYS A 72 -18.90 2.81 -18.38
C LYS A 72 -19.30 4.27 -18.63
N LYS A 73 -19.60 5.04 -17.58
CA LYS A 73 -19.98 6.45 -17.70
C LYS A 73 -18.75 7.36 -17.86
N ASN A 74 -17.57 6.91 -17.44
CA ASN A 74 -16.27 7.58 -17.54
C ASN A 74 -16.25 9.06 -17.09
N ASN A 75 -16.81 9.35 -15.91
CA ASN A 75 -16.97 10.71 -15.39
C ASN A 75 -15.77 11.21 -14.57
N GLY A 76 -14.56 11.22 -15.16
CA GLY A 76 -13.35 11.70 -14.46
C GLY A 76 -12.94 10.82 -13.27
N ILE A 77 -13.16 9.51 -13.39
CA ILE A 77 -12.81 8.53 -12.37
C ILE A 77 -11.31 8.30 -12.39
N TYR A 78 -10.69 8.34 -11.22
CA TYR A 78 -9.31 7.96 -11.03
C TYR A 78 -9.20 6.44 -10.75
N SER A 79 -9.84 5.96 -9.68
CA SER A 79 -9.82 4.55 -9.30
C SER A 79 -11.02 4.17 -8.42
N PHE A 80 -11.15 2.87 -8.13
CA PHE A 80 -12.12 2.36 -7.15
C PHE A 80 -11.39 1.56 -6.07
N LEU A 81 -11.77 1.77 -4.81
CA LEU A 81 -11.34 0.93 -3.69
C LEU A 81 -12.54 0.16 -3.16
N VAL A 82 -12.33 -1.14 -2.95
CA VAL A 82 -13.28 -2.00 -2.24
C VAL A 82 -12.64 -2.51 -0.97
N GLU A 83 -13.26 -2.21 0.16
CA GLU A 83 -12.86 -2.69 1.48
C GLU A 83 -13.86 -3.74 1.97
N GLU A 84 -13.38 -4.93 2.32
CA GLU A 84 -14.18 -5.93 3.02
C GLU A 84 -14.09 -5.67 4.53
N LYS A 85 -15.24 -5.51 5.21
CA LYS A 85 -15.30 -5.37 6.67
C LYS A 85 -16.28 -6.38 7.27
N PRO A 86 -16.02 -6.91 8.48
CA PRO A 86 -16.97 -7.78 9.15
C PRO A 86 -18.16 -6.95 9.66
N LEU A 87 -19.34 -7.55 9.64
CA LEU A 87 -20.55 -6.94 10.18
C LEU A 87 -20.49 -6.87 11.71
N GLY A 88 -21.07 -5.80 12.27
CA GLY A 88 -21.30 -5.68 13.71
C GLY A 88 -20.12 -5.17 14.55
N GLY A 89 -19.09 -4.59 13.91
CA GLY A 89 -17.97 -3.94 14.60
C GLY A 89 -17.81 -2.47 14.24
N THR A 90 -17.05 -1.75 15.06
CA THR A 90 -16.58 -0.38 14.79
C THR A 90 -15.12 -0.45 14.35
N PHE A 91 -14.79 0.19 13.23
CA PHE A 91 -13.46 0.09 12.61
C PHE A 91 -12.91 1.47 12.32
N ARG A 92 -11.59 1.64 12.39
CA ARG A 92 -10.97 2.84 11.85
C ARG A 92 -11.11 2.84 10.32
N ARG A 93 -10.96 4.02 9.74
CA ARG A 93 -10.84 4.16 8.27
C ARG A 93 -9.56 3.43 7.83
N GLY A 94 -9.64 2.62 6.78
CA GLY A 94 -8.54 1.75 6.32
C GLY A 94 -8.53 0.33 6.91
N ASP A 95 -9.04 0.13 8.13
CA ASP A 95 -9.13 -1.21 8.75
C ASP A 95 -10.03 -2.12 7.91
N SER A 96 -9.49 -3.18 7.34
CA SER A 96 -10.27 -4.05 6.46
C SER A 96 -9.70 -5.46 6.46
N LEU A 97 -10.56 -6.44 6.19
CA LEU A 97 -10.17 -7.85 6.07
C LEU A 97 -9.48 -8.14 4.75
N SER A 98 -9.90 -7.43 3.72
CA SER A 98 -9.28 -7.46 2.41
C SER A 98 -9.56 -6.15 1.69
N ARG A 99 -8.65 -5.77 0.82
CA ARG A 99 -8.76 -4.58 -0.03
C ARG A 99 -8.59 -4.97 -1.48
N ARG A 100 -9.34 -4.32 -2.38
CA ARG A 100 -9.22 -4.50 -3.83
C ARG A 100 -9.24 -3.14 -4.49
N ARG A 101 -8.24 -2.88 -5.33
CA ARG A 101 -8.16 -1.66 -6.13
C ARG A 101 -8.53 -2.00 -7.57
N TYR A 102 -9.37 -1.18 -8.18
CA TYR A 102 -9.73 -1.27 -9.58
C TYR A 102 -9.33 0.02 -10.28
N LEU A 103 -8.85 -0.10 -11.51
CA LEU A 103 -8.49 1.05 -12.35
C LEU A 103 -9.76 1.78 -12.82
N GLN A 104 -9.61 2.97 -13.39
CA GLN A 104 -10.69 3.78 -13.96
C GLN A 104 -11.62 3.03 -14.93
N ASN A 105 -11.10 2.03 -15.66
CA ASN A 105 -11.87 1.19 -16.59
C ASN A 105 -12.65 0.05 -15.89
N GLY A 106 -12.60 -0.04 -14.56
CA GLY A 106 -13.26 -1.05 -13.76
C GLY A 106 -12.55 -2.41 -13.73
N LYS A 107 -11.35 -2.53 -14.31
CA LYS A 107 -10.53 -3.75 -14.22
C LYS A 107 -9.89 -3.84 -12.84
N LEU A 108 -9.95 -5.02 -12.22
CA LEU A 108 -9.20 -5.30 -10.98
C LEU A 108 -7.70 -5.10 -11.25
N TRP A 109 -7.09 -4.22 -10.47
CA TRP A 109 -5.66 -3.96 -10.51
C TRP A 109 -4.93 -4.93 -9.60
N GLN A 110 -5.17 -4.80 -8.30
CA GLN A 110 -4.55 -5.61 -7.26
C GLN A 110 -5.51 -5.84 -6.11
N LYS A 111 -5.24 -6.88 -5.35
CA LYS A 111 -5.92 -7.20 -4.10
C LYS A 111 -4.90 -7.44 -3.00
N SER A 112 -5.29 -7.16 -1.77
CA SER A 112 -4.62 -7.60 -0.56
C SER A 112 -5.63 -8.37 0.29
N GLU A 113 -5.24 -9.57 0.73
CA GLU A 113 -6.05 -10.42 1.63
C GLU A 113 -5.49 -10.39 3.07
N VAL A 114 -4.52 -9.51 3.33
CA VAL A 114 -4.00 -9.26 4.67
C VAL A 114 -4.99 -8.37 5.40
N SER A 115 -5.38 -8.80 6.61
CA SER A 115 -6.30 -8.03 7.43
C SER A 115 -5.56 -6.90 8.13
N GLY A 116 -6.00 -5.66 7.92
CA GLY A 116 -5.59 -4.50 8.71
C GLY A 116 -6.41 -4.31 10.00
N ILE A 117 -7.32 -5.22 10.33
CA ILE A 117 -8.14 -5.13 11.55
C ILE A 117 -7.29 -5.57 12.75
N ARG A 118 -6.82 -4.59 13.52
CA ARG A 118 -6.02 -4.80 14.75
C ARG A 118 -6.85 -5.09 15.99
N TYR A 119 -8.09 -4.58 16.03
CA TYR A 119 -9.00 -4.75 17.16
C TYR A 119 -10.41 -5.00 16.63
N PHE A 120 -10.96 -6.18 16.90
CA PHE A 120 -12.37 -6.49 16.64
C PHE A 120 -13.04 -6.81 17.97
N ASN A 121 -13.97 -5.95 18.41
CA ASN A 121 -14.69 -6.12 19.68
C ASN A 121 -16.01 -6.91 19.52
N GLY A 122 -16.30 -7.43 18.32
CA GLY A 122 -17.51 -8.21 18.09
C GLY A 122 -17.46 -9.47 18.92
N LYS A 123 -18.48 -9.66 19.77
CA LYS A 123 -18.63 -10.82 20.66
C LYS A 123 -18.31 -12.11 19.90
N ASN A 124 -17.22 -12.78 20.25
CA ASN A 124 -16.87 -14.15 19.88
C ASN A 124 -16.69 -14.43 18.37
N VAL A 125 -15.95 -13.62 17.63
CA VAL A 125 -15.56 -13.98 16.25
C VAL A 125 -14.05 -14.02 16.09
N ASP A 126 -13.55 -15.20 15.76
CA ASP A 126 -12.19 -15.41 15.25
C ASP A 126 -12.11 -14.95 13.78
N LEU A 127 -11.17 -14.05 13.48
CA LEU A 127 -10.91 -13.60 12.11
C LEU A 127 -10.23 -14.69 11.26
N GLY A 128 -9.72 -15.74 11.91
CA GLY A 128 -8.93 -16.81 11.32
C GLY A 128 -7.48 -16.38 11.11
N ASP A 129 -6.79 -17.10 10.23
CA ASP A 129 -5.44 -16.75 9.81
C ASP A 129 -5.44 -15.47 8.97
N THR A 130 -4.92 -14.39 9.55
CA THR A 130 -4.76 -13.07 8.91
C THR A 130 -3.31 -12.77 8.53
N GLY A 131 -2.42 -13.75 8.62
CA GLY A 131 -1.00 -13.56 8.36
C GLY A 131 -0.68 -13.28 6.90
N PHE A 132 0.35 -12.47 6.68
CA PHE A 132 0.96 -12.34 5.36
C PHE A 132 2.05 -13.39 5.16
N TYR A 133 1.94 -14.14 4.06
CA TYR A 133 2.85 -15.24 3.72
C TYR A 133 3.69 -14.96 2.49
N GLY A 134 3.74 -13.70 2.05
CA GLY A 134 4.48 -13.28 0.87
C GLY A 134 3.66 -13.38 -0.42
N ARG A 135 4.12 -12.66 -1.44
CA ARG A 135 3.56 -12.71 -2.80
C ARG A 135 4.27 -13.69 -3.70
N ASP A 136 3.53 -14.20 -4.67
CA ASP A 136 4.15 -14.70 -5.90
C ASP A 136 4.59 -13.50 -6.76
N LEU A 137 5.91 -13.29 -6.85
CA LEU A 137 6.50 -12.19 -7.61
C LEU A 137 6.08 -12.19 -9.09
N LYS A 138 5.72 -13.36 -9.66
CA LYS A 138 5.26 -13.47 -11.06
C LYS A 138 3.91 -12.81 -11.30
N THR A 139 3.12 -12.62 -10.24
CA THR A 139 1.79 -11.99 -10.29
C THR A 139 1.83 -10.49 -10.06
N ILE A 140 3.01 -9.95 -9.74
CA ILE A 140 3.18 -8.53 -9.44
C ILE A 140 3.39 -7.77 -10.76
N PRO A 141 2.60 -6.72 -11.04
CA PRO A 141 2.61 -6.04 -12.33
C PRO A 141 3.76 -5.03 -12.51
N PHE A 142 4.51 -4.77 -11.44
CA PHE A 142 5.59 -3.80 -11.42
C PHE A 142 6.96 -4.47 -11.29
N LYS A 143 8.00 -3.68 -11.54
CA LYS A 143 9.40 -3.97 -11.21
C LYS A 143 10.06 -2.77 -10.55
N GLU A 144 11.23 -2.99 -9.97
CA GLU A 144 12.08 -1.92 -9.45
C GLU A 144 12.42 -0.91 -10.55
N GLY A 145 12.34 0.38 -10.19
CA GLY A 145 12.55 1.51 -11.10
C GLY A 145 11.30 1.94 -11.89
N ASP A 146 10.16 1.24 -11.76
CA ASP A 146 8.89 1.71 -12.32
C ASP A 146 8.39 2.93 -11.55
N PHE A 147 7.89 3.94 -12.28
CA PHE A 147 7.18 5.07 -11.68
C PHE A 147 5.75 4.65 -11.33
N VAL A 148 5.29 5.14 -10.20
CA VAL A 148 4.00 4.75 -9.63
C VAL A 148 3.30 5.91 -8.99
N GLU A 149 2.01 5.74 -8.80
CA GLU A 149 1.15 6.60 -8.00
C GLU A 149 0.82 5.90 -6.68
N ILE A 150 1.04 6.60 -5.57
CA ILE A 150 0.59 6.18 -4.25
C ILE A 150 -0.74 6.91 -3.99
N ALA A 151 -1.84 6.16 -4.08
CA ALA A 151 -3.18 6.71 -3.93
C ALA A 151 -3.58 6.77 -2.44
N GLY A 152 -3.59 8.00 -1.91
CA GLY A 152 -4.23 8.33 -0.64
C GLY A 152 -5.75 8.47 -0.78
N TYR A 153 -6.35 9.24 0.13
CA TYR A 153 -7.80 9.48 0.12
C TYR A 153 -8.19 10.75 -0.64
N ASP A 154 -7.31 11.74 -0.64
CA ASP A 154 -7.48 13.09 -1.16
C ASP A 154 -6.31 13.53 -2.06
N PHE A 155 -5.21 12.79 -2.04
CA PHE A 155 -4.03 13.07 -2.83
C PHE A 155 -3.43 11.81 -3.44
N VAL A 156 -2.86 11.95 -4.63
CA VAL A 156 -2.06 10.94 -5.30
C VAL A 156 -0.64 11.43 -5.40
N GLN A 157 0.26 10.76 -4.70
CA GLN A 157 1.69 11.07 -4.69
C GLN A 157 2.41 10.30 -5.79
N LEU A 158 3.31 10.95 -6.51
CA LEU A 158 4.21 10.31 -7.47
C LEU A 158 5.42 9.71 -6.74
N GLY A 159 5.76 8.46 -7.08
CA GLY A 159 6.92 7.77 -6.54
C GLY A 159 7.60 6.86 -7.56
N ILE A 160 8.64 6.17 -7.10
CA ILE A 160 9.37 5.15 -7.86
C ILE A 160 9.58 3.90 -7.01
N ILE A 161 9.31 2.73 -7.57
CA ILE A 161 9.50 1.47 -6.85
C ILE A 161 10.98 1.23 -6.61
N ARG A 162 11.35 1.10 -5.34
CA ARG A 162 12.70 0.65 -4.94
C ARG A 162 12.75 -0.83 -4.69
N LYS A 163 11.76 -1.41 -4.00
CA LYS A 163 11.68 -2.85 -3.76
C LYS A 163 10.29 -3.39 -3.98
N MET A 164 10.25 -4.60 -4.52
CA MET A 164 9.04 -5.39 -4.66
C MET A 164 8.53 -5.90 -3.29
N PRO A 165 7.23 -6.20 -3.17
CA PRO A 165 6.69 -6.84 -1.98
C PRO A 165 7.42 -8.14 -1.64
N PRO A 166 7.55 -8.48 -0.35
CA PRO A 166 8.18 -9.70 0.11
C PRO A 166 7.61 -10.93 -0.60
N SER A 167 8.52 -11.75 -1.12
CA SER A 167 8.14 -13.01 -1.76
C SER A 167 7.75 -14.07 -0.73
N ILE A 168 7.01 -15.09 -1.18
CA ILE A 168 6.71 -16.28 -0.36
C ILE A 168 7.98 -16.89 0.22
N LYS A 169 9.05 -16.99 -0.57
CA LYS A 169 10.33 -17.54 -0.13
C LYS A 169 10.92 -16.72 1.02
N TYR A 170 10.93 -15.40 0.89
CA TYR A 170 11.48 -14.51 1.92
C TYR A 170 10.65 -14.54 3.19
N MET A 171 9.32 -14.47 3.09
CA MET A 171 8.44 -14.55 4.24
C MET A 171 8.53 -15.91 4.95
N THR A 172 8.73 -17.00 4.20
CA THR A 172 8.95 -18.32 4.80
C THR A 172 10.16 -18.32 5.74
N LEU A 173 11.28 -17.70 5.33
CA LEU A 173 12.48 -17.58 6.17
C LEU A 173 12.22 -16.75 7.44
N ILE A 174 11.46 -15.66 7.33
CA ILE A 174 11.06 -14.85 8.49
C ILE A 174 10.21 -15.68 9.45
N TRP A 175 9.17 -16.34 8.93
CA TRP A 175 8.27 -17.17 9.72
C TRP A 175 8.98 -18.35 10.39
N GLU A 176 9.96 -18.97 9.73
CA GLU A 176 10.79 -20.04 10.31
C GLU A 176 11.65 -19.52 11.46
N ARG A 177 12.36 -18.40 11.26
CA ARG A 177 13.16 -17.75 12.30
C ARG A 177 12.29 -17.34 13.50
N GLN A 178 11.09 -16.82 13.26
CA GLN A 178 10.16 -16.45 14.33
C GLN A 178 9.70 -17.68 15.12
N LYS A 179 9.39 -18.79 14.44
CA LYS A 179 9.04 -20.05 15.12
C LYS A 179 10.16 -20.57 15.99
N GLU A 180 11.42 -20.41 15.59
CA GLU A 180 12.58 -20.80 16.40
C GLU A 180 12.69 -19.93 17.65
N ARG A 181 12.63 -18.61 17.51
CA ARG A 181 12.69 -17.66 18.63
C ARG A 181 11.54 -17.85 19.64
N CYS A 182 10.34 -18.16 19.16
CA CYS A 182 9.19 -18.42 20.03
C CYS A 182 9.31 -19.71 20.85
N LYS A 183 10.17 -20.66 20.45
CA LYS A 183 10.47 -21.85 21.28
C LYS A 183 11.35 -21.50 22.47
N GLU A 184 12.16 -20.46 22.36
CA GLU A 184 13.12 -20.01 23.38
C GLU A 184 12.48 -19.00 24.34
N ASP A 185 11.59 -18.13 23.86
CA ASP A 185 10.89 -17.14 24.66
C ASP A 185 9.42 -16.97 24.21
N ARG A 186 8.48 -17.40 25.06
CA ARG A 186 7.03 -17.38 24.76
C ARG A 186 6.44 -15.96 24.73
N PHE A 187 7.16 -14.94 25.20
CA PHE A 187 6.69 -13.56 25.20
C PHE A 187 6.70 -12.91 23.80
N TRP A 188 7.53 -13.43 22.87
CA TRP A 188 7.67 -12.93 21.50
C TRP A 188 6.61 -13.39 20.51
N LEU A 189 5.62 -14.18 20.95
CA LEU A 189 4.42 -14.52 20.16
C LEU A 189 3.60 -13.29 19.72
N SER A 190 3.92 -12.11 20.25
CA SER A 190 3.29 -10.83 19.92
C SER A 190 3.95 -10.07 18.76
N VAL A 191 5.12 -10.48 18.28
CA VAL A 191 5.78 -9.85 17.12
C VAL A 191 5.34 -10.53 15.84
N HIS A 192 4.12 -10.20 15.45
CA HIS A 192 3.61 -10.47 14.11
C HIS A 192 4.55 -9.79 13.09
N PRO A 193 4.93 -10.45 11.99
CA PRO A 193 5.48 -9.74 10.84
C PRO A 193 4.53 -8.58 10.51
N ASP A 194 5.09 -7.39 10.44
CA ASP A 194 4.37 -6.12 10.50
C ASP A 194 3.24 -6.06 9.45
N ASP A 195 2.16 -5.34 9.76
CA ASP A 195 1.02 -5.12 8.84
C ASP A 195 1.46 -4.47 7.50
N THR A 196 2.70 -3.98 7.47
CA THR A 196 3.39 -3.41 6.33
C THR A 196 3.94 -4.46 5.35
N ASP A 197 3.79 -5.76 5.57
CA ASP A 197 4.47 -6.72 4.69
C ASP A 197 3.82 -6.89 3.31
N ASP A 198 2.51 -6.67 3.10
CA ASP A 198 1.92 -6.68 1.75
C ASP A 198 2.03 -5.30 1.07
N SER A 199 3.27 -4.78 1.00
CA SER A 199 3.59 -3.44 0.52
C SER A 199 4.72 -3.42 -0.49
N TYR A 200 4.79 -2.34 -1.28
CA TYR A 200 6.00 -1.97 -2.01
C TYR A 200 6.88 -1.10 -1.13
N SER A 201 8.20 -1.08 -1.36
CA SER A 201 9.02 0.05 -0.92
C SER A 201 9.09 1.07 -2.05
N VAL A 202 8.53 2.25 -1.82
CA VAL A 202 8.45 3.32 -2.81
C VAL A 202 9.23 4.53 -2.32
N VAL A 203 10.13 5.03 -3.16
CA VAL A 203 10.88 6.27 -2.92
C VAL A 203 10.09 7.44 -3.48
N TYR A 204 10.07 8.53 -2.73
CA TYR A 204 9.47 9.80 -3.11
C TYR A 204 10.41 10.95 -2.73
N TYR A 205 10.06 12.15 -3.17
CA TYR A 205 10.73 13.37 -2.77
C TYR A 205 9.69 14.45 -2.46
N ASP A 206 10.11 15.45 -1.71
CA ASP A 206 9.35 16.63 -1.37
C ASP A 206 10.17 17.88 -1.70
N VAL A 207 9.48 18.99 -1.94
CA VAL A 207 10.11 20.30 -2.13
C VAL A 207 9.76 21.16 -0.92
N GLN A 208 10.79 21.62 -0.24
CA GLN A 208 10.70 22.44 0.96
C GLN A 208 10.51 23.93 0.60
N LYS A 209 10.11 24.74 1.58
CA LYS A 209 9.84 26.17 1.42
C LYS A 209 11.02 26.99 0.90
N ASP A 210 12.24 26.60 1.21
CA ASP A 210 13.49 27.20 0.71
C ASP A 210 13.91 26.68 -0.68
N GLY A 211 13.14 25.75 -1.25
CA GLY A 211 13.44 25.09 -2.52
C GLY A 211 14.38 23.90 -2.39
N GLU A 212 14.81 23.54 -1.18
CA GLU A 212 15.54 22.29 -0.95
C GLU A 212 14.65 21.09 -1.26
N ILE A 213 15.28 19.99 -1.68
CA ILE A 213 14.57 18.77 -2.04
C ILE A 213 14.90 17.69 -1.00
N GLY A 214 13.92 17.44 -0.12
CA GLY A 214 13.89 16.30 0.79
C GLY A 214 13.55 15.01 0.05
N TYR A 215 13.85 13.86 0.67
CA TYR A 215 13.44 12.58 0.12
C TYR A 215 13.27 11.51 1.18
N GLY A 216 12.41 10.55 0.88
CA GLY A 216 12.05 9.48 1.80
C GLY A 216 11.72 8.20 1.07
N HIS A 217 11.34 7.20 1.86
CA HIS A 217 10.65 6.04 1.33
C HIS A 217 9.47 5.71 2.24
N THR A 218 8.44 5.16 1.62
CA THR A 218 7.25 4.66 2.31
C THR A 218 7.02 3.20 1.92
N HIS A 219 6.14 2.54 2.68
CA HIS A 219 5.74 1.15 2.48
C HIS A 219 4.24 1.06 2.17
N PRO A 220 3.75 1.66 1.08
CA PRO A 220 2.34 1.66 0.75
C PRO A 220 1.86 0.24 0.45
N ALA A 221 0.68 -0.10 0.98
CA ALA A 221 0.02 -1.36 0.66
C ALA A 221 -0.09 -1.50 -0.85
N VAL A 222 0.09 -2.71 -1.37
CA VAL A 222 0.09 -2.96 -2.82
C VAL A 222 -1.14 -2.40 -3.54
N VAL A 223 -2.32 -2.47 -2.92
CA VAL A 223 -3.58 -1.96 -3.48
C VAL A 223 -3.61 -0.44 -3.63
N ASP A 224 -2.71 0.27 -2.94
CA ASP A 224 -2.60 1.73 -3.00
C ASP A 224 -1.51 2.19 -3.98
N VAL A 225 -0.77 1.26 -4.60
CA VAL A 225 0.22 1.56 -5.64
C VAL A 225 -0.37 1.28 -7.02
N LEU A 226 -0.57 2.34 -7.80
CA LEU A 226 -1.19 2.31 -9.12
C LEU A 226 -0.19 2.68 -10.21
N PRO A 227 -0.39 2.23 -11.46
CA PRO A 227 0.40 2.71 -12.59
C PRO A 227 0.12 4.19 -12.78
N THR A 228 1.14 4.94 -13.23
CA THR A 228 0.98 6.36 -13.52
C THR A 228 -0.16 6.59 -14.51
N SER A 229 -1.17 7.33 -14.07
CA SER A 229 -2.34 7.69 -14.87
C SER A 229 -2.05 8.85 -15.83
N LEU A 230 -0.96 9.59 -15.59
CA LEU A 230 -0.51 10.74 -16.35
C LEU A 230 0.94 10.54 -16.81
N PRO A 231 1.40 11.24 -17.87
CA PRO A 231 2.80 11.25 -18.24
C PRO A 231 3.67 11.88 -17.15
N VAL A 232 4.70 11.15 -16.68
CA VAL A 232 5.64 11.66 -15.68
C VAL A 232 6.57 12.71 -16.30
N PRO A 233 6.65 13.95 -15.76
CA PRO A 233 7.56 14.96 -16.25
C PRO A 233 9.03 14.52 -16.13
N LYS A 234 9.84 14.80 -17.16
CA LYS A 234 11.26 14.39 -17.21
C LYS A 234 12.06 14.84 -15.99
N LYS A 235 11.80 16.05 -15.46
CA LYS A 235 12.47 16.59 -14.27
C LYS A 235 12.15 15.76 -13.03
N MET A 236 10.87 15.45 -12.80
CA MET A 236 10.43 14.62 -11.66
C MET A 236 10.97 13.19 -11.77
N ALA A 237 10.93 12.61 -12.98
CA ALA A 237 11.49 11.30 -13.27
C ALA A 237 12.99 11.21 -12.98
N ALA A 238 13.76 12.23 -13.38
CA ALA A 238 15.20 12.30 -13.12
C ALA A 238 15.49 12.43 -11.63
N GLU A 239 14.72 13.26 -10.92
CA GLU A 239 14.87 13.46 -9.48
C GLU A 239 14.58 12.17 -8.70
N LEU A 240 13.47 11.49 -8.96
CA LEU A 240 13.14 10.21 -8.33
C LEU A 240 14.23 9.16 -8.53
N ARG A 241 14.77 9.03 -9.76
CA ARG A 241 15.88 8.11 -10.05
C ARG A 241 17.14 8.46 -9.26
N ARG A 242 17.44 9.76 -9.11
CA ARG A 242 18.56 10.23 -8.28
C ARG A 242 18.37 9.83 -6.81
N ARG A 243 17.16 9.99 -6.26
CA ARG A 243 16.85 9.64 -4.86
C ARG A 243 16.94 8.15 -4.57
N VAL A 244 16.51 7.30 -5.50
CA VAL A 244 16.74 5.84 -5.37
C VAL A 244 18.22 5.53 -5.26
N LYS A 245 19.06 6.13 -6.13
CA LYS A 245 20.51 5.91 -6.12
C LYS A 245 21.15 6.34 -4.80
N MET A 246 20.81 7.53 -4.31
CA MET A 246 21.31 8.04 -3.03
C MET A 246 20.91 7.11 -1.88
N GLN A 247 19.65 6.66 -1.85
CA GLN A 247 19.19 5.75 -0.80
C GLN A 247 19.90 4.38 -0.84
N GLU A 248 20.20 3.87 -2.02
CA GLU A 248 20.99 2.63 -2.17
C GLU A 248 22.43 2.79 -1.66
N GLU A 249 23.07 3.93 -1.93
CA GLU A 249 24.42 4.23 -1.45
C GLU A 249 24.45 4.38 0.08
N GLU A 250 23.48 5.10 0.65
CA GLU A 250 23.33 5.24 2.10
C GLU A 250 23.10 3.89 2.78
N TYR A 251 22.25 3.04 2.20
CA TYR A 251 21.96 1.71 2.73
C TYR A 251 23.20 0.80 2.70
N LYS A 252 23.98 0.84 1.61
CA LYS A 252 25.26 0.10 1.51
C LYS A 252 26.25 0.56 2.56
N ARG A 253 26.39 1.87 2.77
CA ARG A 253 27.26 2.45 3.80
C ARG A 253 26.84 1.98 5.20
N TYR A 254 25.55 2.09 5.52
CA TYR A 254 25.00 1.65 6.81
C TYR A 254 25.30 0.16 7.11
N TRP A 255 25.08 -0.72 6.13
CA TRP A 255 25.34 -2.15 6.33
C TRP A 255 26.83 -2.45 6.50
N LYS A 256 27.68 -1.78 5.72
CA LYS A 256 29.13 -1.91 5.88
C LYS A 256 29.59 -1.50 7.28
N GLU A 257 29.16 -0.33 7.76
CA GLU A 257 29.47 0.14 9.12
C GLU A 257 28.94 -0.82 10.21
N ARG A 258 27.77 -1.43 9.98
CA ARG A 258 27.18 -2.40 10.91
C ARG A 258 27.93 -3.73 10.94
N GLU A 259 28.37 -4.22 9.79
CA GLU A 259 29.21 -5.42 9.69
C GLU A 259 30.58 -5.20 10.35
N GLU A 260 31.18 -4.03 10.16
CA GLU A 260 32.45 -3.65 10.81
C GLU A 260 32.30 -3.61 12.34
N LYS A 261 31.25 -2.96 12.87
CA LYS A 261 31.00 -2.93 14.33
C LYS A 261 30.71 -4.30 14.93
N ASN A 262 29.94 -5.14 14.24
CA ASN A 262 29.66 -6.49 14.71
C ASN A 262 30.91 -7.39 14.72
N ASN A 263 31.92 -7.09 13.90
CA ASN A 263 33.20 -7.82 13.88
C ASN A 263 34.20 -7.29 14.93
N GLU A 264 34.03 -6.07 15.44
CA GLU A 264 34.83 -5.50 16.53
C GLU A 264 34.36 -5.94 17.92
N GLU A 265 33.11 -6.42 18.05
CA GLU A 265 32.52 -6.93 19.30
C GLU A 265 32.69 -8.45 19.50
N VAL A 266 33.49 -9.13 18.65
CA VAL A 266 33.82 -10.57 18.74
C VAL A 266 35.26 -10.80 19.19
#